data_AF-A0AAW1M1Q3-F1
#
_entry.id   AF-A0AAW1M1Q3-F1
#
_cell.length_a   1.000
_cell.length_b   1.000
_cell.length_c   1.000
_cell.angle_alpha   90.00
_cell.angle_beta   90.00
_cell.angle_gamma   90.00
#
_symmetry.space_group_name_H-M   'P 1'
#
loop_
_entity.id
_entity.type
_entity.pdbx_description
1 polymer ?
#
loop_
_entity_poly.entity_id
_entity_poly.type
_entity_poly.pdbx_seq_one_letter_code
_entity_poly.pdbx_strand_id
1 'polypeptide(L)'
;MQQKTGEDYSKVPIILADINNIASIEEMTASAKIIMNAVGPYRFYGEKVVLACLNTGTHYVDISAEDQFMNLIQLKYHEAAKAKGIRNTLCVYACGFDCIPIDLGVVFLRKNFKGTLNSVESYLYVREGEGPGATVNCTSYESIMYFIGNYGELLDLRAKLYPKKLPAFKPELPLKFAFFENEFLNRWCIIFPSADSWTCYRTQRYMFETHKQRPVQVNCYMAYNSFLHFIVTGIFAIVNMIFSQFSVTRYLLLKFPRFFTCGMISHEGPSEKNEENTFFDTVLVGKGWDEIQSEPTYQFDTPPRKIAKVSGKNPAYRATCIMFVVSALMILTESNKMPPGGGCYPPGAAFANTSMVEKLNMHEVKFEMDPKILL
;
A
#
# COMPACT_ATOMS: atom_id res chain seq x y z
N MET A 1 4.42 -10.53 -24.96
CA MET A 1 3.08 -10.73 -24.36
C MET A 1 2.31 -11.84 -25.08
N GLN A 2 1.96 -11.71 -26.36
CA GLN A 2 1.23 -12.76 -27.12
C GLN A 2 1.95 -14.12 -27.13
N GLN A 3 3.28 -14.15 -27.30
CA GLN A 3 4.07 -15.39 -27.15
C GLN A 3 4.03 -16.00 -25.73
N LYS A 4 3.77 -15.20 -24.69
CA LYS A 4 3.75 -15.66 -23.28
C LYS A 4 2.38 -16.16 -22.84
N THR A 5 1.30 -15.51 -23.27
CA THR A 5 -0.07 -15.86 -22.82
C THR A 5 -0.85 -16.67 -23.85
N GLY A 6 -0.39 -16.76 -25.10
CA GLY A 6 -1.15 -17.36 -26.19
C GLY A 6 -2.35 -16.53 -26.67
N GLU A 7 -2.61 -15.38 -26.02
CA GLU A 7 -3.74 -14.50 -26.30
C GLU A 7 -3.38 -13.46 -27.35
N ASP A 8 -4.32 -13.22 -28.28
CA ASP A 8 -4.17 -12.19 -29.30
C ASP A 8 -4.59 -10.82 -28.80
N TYR A 9 -3.59 -10.03 -28.38
CA TYR A 9 -3.80 -8.66 -27.91
C TYR A 9 -3.91 -7.63 -29.03
N SER A 10 -3.78 -8.02 -30.31
CA SER A 10 -3.88 -7.06 -31.43
C SER A 10 -5.24 -6.36 -31.50
N LYS A 11 -6.27 -6.97 -30.92
CA LYS A 11 -7.63 -6.43 -30.82
C LYS A 11 -7.85 -5.50 -29.63
N VAL A 12 -6.89 -5.37 -28.72
CA VAL A 12 -6.98 -4.43 -27.60
C VAL A 12 -6.73 -3.02 -28.15
N PRO A 13 -7.71 -2.10 -28.10
CA PRO A 13 -7.53 -0.75 -28.63
C PRO A 13 -6.44 0.00 -27.87
N ILE A 14 -5.60 0.72 -28.62
CA ILE A 14 -4.60 1.63 -28.06
C ILE A 14 -5.14 3.05 -28.14
N ILE A 15 -5.24 3.72 -26.99
CA ILE A 15 -5.61 5.14 -26.90
C ILE A 15 -4.34 5.92 -26.55
N LEU A 16 -4.02 6.94 -27.33
CA LEU A 16 -2.92 7.85 -27.04
C LEU A 16 -3.45 9.03 -26.23
N ALA A 17 -2.94 9.22 -25.01
CA ALA A 17 -3.24 10.37 -24.17
C ALA A 17 -1.93 10.99 -23.69
N ASP A 18 -1.77 12.29 -23.90
CA ASP A 18 -0.58 13.05 -23.50
C ASP A 18 -0.83 13.71 -22.13
N ILE A 19 0.04 13.45 -21.17
CA ILE A 19 -0.03 14.01 -19.82
C ILE A 19 0.08 15.54 -19.79
N ASN A 20 0.56 16.16 -20.87
CA ASN A 20 0.63 17.60 -21.05
C ASN A 20 -0.60 18.20 -21.75
N ASN A 21 -1.51 17.36 -22.25
CA ASN A 21 -2.75 17.75 -22.89
C ASN A 21 -3.96 17.20 -22.13
N ILE A 22 -4.54 18.03 -21.24
CA ILE A 22 -5.67 17.65 -20.37
C ILE A 22 -6.86 17.13 -21.17
N ALA A 23 -7.18 17.74 -22.32
CA ALA A 23 -8.31 17.30 -23.15
C ALA A 23 -8.14 15.85 -23.64
N SER A 24 -6.91 15.45 -23.99
CA SER A 24 -6.62 14.07 -24.40
C SER A 24 -6.77 13.06 -23.26
N ILE A 25 -6.44 13.47 -22.02
CA ILE A 25 -6.63 12.63 -20.83
C ILE A 25 -8.13 12.52 -20.55
N GLU A 26 -8.88 13.62 -20.59
CA GLU A 26 -10.32 13.62 -20.38
C GLU A 26 -11.04 12.74 -21.41
N GLU A 27 -10.69 12.83 -22.69
CA GLU A 27 -11.24 11.95 -23.73
C GLU A 27 -10.98 10.46 -23.43
N MET A 28 -9.75 10.10 -23.06
CA MET A 28 -9.42 8.73 -22.64
C MET A 28 -10.26 8.31 -21.42
N THR A 29 -10.34 9.12 -20.37
CA THR A 29 -11.08 8.78 -19.15
C THR A 29 -12.58 8.68 -19.39
N ALA A 30 -13.17 9.52 -20.24
CA ALA A 30 -14.59 9.48 -20.59
C ALA A 30 -14.99 8.20 -21.34
N SER A 31 -14.03 7.56 -22.02
CA SER A 31 -14.26 6.30 -22.75
C SER A 31 -14.26 5.05 -21.85
N ALA A 32 -13.93 5.19 -20.56
CA ALA A 32 -13.77 4.07 -19.63
C ALA A 32 -14.73 4.15 -18.44
N LYS A 33 -15.04 3.00 -17.84
CA LYS A 33 -15.75 2.93 -16.54
C LYS A 33 -14.78 3.08 -15.36
N ILE A 34 -13.55 2.64 -15.56
CA ILE A 34 -12.47 2.68 -14.57
C ILE A 34 -11.14 2.86 -15.27
N ILE A 35 -10.24 3.64 -14.67
CA ILE A 35 -8.85 3.80 -15.05
C ILE A 35 -7.97 3.10 -14.03
N MET A 36 -7.11 2.22 -14.53
CA MET A 36 -6.10 1.50 -13.76
C MET A 36 -4.74 2.13 -14.05
N ASN A 37 -4.31 3.08 -13.22
CA ASN A 37 -3.04 3.76 -13.38
C ASN A 37 -1.89 2.97 -12.72
N ALA A 38 -1.00 2.39 -13.53
CA ALA A 38 0.14 1.61 -13.07
C ALA A 38 1.49 2.36 -13.15
N VAL A 39 1.48 3.64 -13.57
CA VAL A 39 2.70 4.34 -13.97
C VAL A 39 2.91 5.59 -13.10
N GLY A 40 4.03 5.61 -12.39
CA GLY A 40 4.54 6.77 -11.68
C GLY A 40 5.73 7.44 -12.39
N PRO A 41 6.40 8.41 -11.74
CA PRO A 41 6.11 8.90 -10.39
C PRO A 41 4.78 9.68 -10.31
N TYR A 42 3.90 9.24 -9.42
CA TYR A 42 2.53 9.75 -9.27
C TYR A 42 2.49 11.19 -8.79
N ARG A 43 3.48 11.63 -8.00
CA ARG A 43 3.62 13.04 -7.57
C ARG A 43 3.59 14.01 -8.75
N PHE A 44 4.22 13.66 -9.87
CA PHE A 44 4.33 14.57 -11.01
C PHE A 44 3.19 14.42 -12.00
N TYR A 45 2.70 13.19 -12.19
CA TYR A 45 1.79 12.86 -13.29
C TYR A 45 0.41 12.40 -12.83
N GLY A 46 0.30 11.82 -11.64
CA GLY A 46 -0.93 11.19 -11.16
C GLY A 46 -2.09 12.16 -10.95
N GLU A 47 -1.82 13.39 -10.46
CA GLU A 47 -2.88 14.35 -10.12
C GLU A 47 -3.79 14.68 -11.32
N LYS A 48 -3.19 14.87 -12.50
CA LYS A 48 -3.93 15.20 -13.73
C LYS A 48 -4.86 14.06 -14.14
N VAL A 49 -4.43 12.81 -13.98
CA VAL A 49 -5.23 11.63 -14.31
C VAL A 49 -6.40 11.49 -13.33
N VAL A 50 -6.15 11.68 -12.02
CA VAL A 50 -7.22 11.66 -11.01
C VAL A 50 -8.26 12.74 -11.30
N LEU A 51 -7.82 13.98 -11.54
CA LEU A 51 -8.73 15.09 -11.85
C LEU A 51 -9.57 14.80 -13.09
N ALA A 52 -8.97 14.31 -14.18
CA ALA A 52 -9.70 13.94 -15.39
C ALA A 52 -10.74 12.84 -15.13
N CYS A 53 -10.39 11.81 -14.35
CA CYS A 53 -11.32 10.76 -13.94
C CYS A 53 -12.52 11.33 -13.18
N LEU A 54 -12.29 12.28 -12.26
CA LEU A 54 -13.37 12.92 -11.52
C LEU A 54 -14.26 13.78 -12.44
N ASN A 55 -13.66 14.55 -13.35
CA ASN A 55 -14.42 15.39 -14.29
C ASN A 55 -15.31 14.56 -15.22
N THR A 56 -14.86 13.38 -15.64
CA THR A 56 -15.60 12.49 -16.55
C THR A 56 -16.49 11.49 -15.82
N GLY A 57 -16.38 11.41 -14.50
CA GLY A 57 -17.15 10.50 -13.66
C GLY A 57 -16.73 9.04 -13.82
N THR A 58 -15.44 8.82 -14.03
CA THR A 58 -14.79 7.53 -14.26
C THR A 58 -14.05 7.10 -13.00
N HIS A 59 -14.24 5.86 -12.56
CA HIS A 59 -13.54 5.35 -11.39
C HIS A 59 -12.02 5.31 -11.59
N TYR A 60 -11.26 5.39 -10.50
CA TYR A 60 -9.81 5.39 -10.55
C TYR A 60 -9.22 4.43 -9.53
N VAL A 61 -8.23 3.66 -9.97
CA VAL A 61 -7.34 2.89 -9.08
C VAL A 61 -5.89 3.05 -9.50
N ASP A 62 -4.98 3.00 -8.52
CA ASP A 62 -3.54 2.95 -8.77
C ASP A 62 -2.79 2.02 -7.83
N ILE A 63 -1.51 1.83 -8.10
CA ILE A 63 -0.58 1.06 -7.25
C ILE A 63 0.42 1.99 -6.53
N SER A 64 0.05 3.25 -6.29
CA SER A 64 0.96 4.25 -5.72
C SER A 64 1.36 3.90 -4.28
N ALA A 65 2.66 3.98 -4.01
CA ALA A 65 3.24 3.97 -2.67
C ALA A 65 3.74 5.38 -2.26
N GLU A 66 3.35 6.42 -2.99
CA GLU A 66 3.83 7.79 -2.77
C GLU A 66 2.93 8.53 -1.79
N ASP A 67 3.32 8.56 -0.52
CA ASP A 67 2.46 9.09 0.54
C ASP A 67 2.05 10.56 0.30
N GLN A 68 2.97 11.41 -0.20
CA GLN A 68 2.60 12.80 -0.50
C GLN A 68 1.51 12.88 -1.56
N PHE A 69 1.61 12.07 -2.62
CA PHE A 69 0.58 12.02 -3.66
C PHE A 69 -0.75 11.57 -3.08
N MET A 70 -0.76 10.49 -2.30
CA MET A 70 -2.03 9.98 -1.76
C MET A 70 -2.68 10.95 -0.76
N ASN A 71 -1.91 11.66 0.06
CA ASN A 71 -2.42 12.72 0.94
C ASN A 71 -2.94 13.91 0.11
N LEU A 72 -2.22 14.32 -0.94
CA LEU A 72 -2.64 15.39 -1.84
C LEU A 72 -4.00 15.07 -2.49
N ILE A 73 -4.16 13.86 -3.02
CA ILE A 73 -5.40 13.42 -3.67
C ILE A 73 -6.57 13.44 -2.69
N GLN A 74 -6.41 12.91 -1.48
CA GLN A 74 -7.48 12.96 -0.50
C GLN A 74 -7.81 14.41 -0.10
N LEU A 75 -6.80 15.24 0.13
CA LEU A 75 -7.00 16.62 0.57
C LEU A 75 -7.77 17.43 -0.47
N LYS A 76 -7.39 17.32 -1.74
CA LYS A 76 -7.98 18.10 -2.83
C LYS A 76 -9.32 17.53 -3.30
N TYR A 77 -9.45 16.20 -3.35
CA TYR A 77 -10.50 15.58 -4.15
C TYR A 77 -11.47 14.69 -3.41
N HIS A 78 -11.23 14.31 -2.15
CA HIS A 78 -12.14 13.43 -1.43
C HIS A 78 -13.57 13.99 -1.36
N GLU A 79 -13.73 15.27 -1.01
CA GLU A 79 -15.05 15.91 -0.96
C GLU A 79 -15.61 16.24 -2.34
N ALA A 80 -14.76 16.64 -3.31
CA ALA A 80 -15.21 16.88 -4.68
C ALA A 80 -15.79 15.60 -5.31
N ALA A 81 -15.12 14.46 -5.12
CA ALA A 81 -15.57 13.15 -5.59
C ALA A 81 -16.89 12.69 -4.92
N LYS A 82 -17.26 13.29 -3.78
CA LYS A 82 -18.53 13.08 -3.06
C LYS A 82 -19.62 14.09 -3.44
N ALA A 83 -19.26 15.20 -4.07
CA ALA A 83 -20.18 16.30 -4.34
C ALA A 83 -21.22 15.90 -5.41
N LYS A 84 -22.47 16.31 -5.19
CA LYS A 84 -23.56 16.09 -6.15
C LYS A 84 -23.22 16.76 -7.49
N GLY A 85 -23.22 15.99 -8.58
CA GLY A 85 -22.93 16.46 -9.94
C GLY A 85 -21.68 15.82 -10.55
N ILE A 86 -20.77 15.30 -9.73
CA ILE A 86 -19.72 14.36 -10.14
C ILE A 86 -20.30 12.95 -9.93
N ARG A 87 -20.17 12.06 -10.93
CA ARG A 87 -20.83 10.74 -10.93
C ARG A 87 -20.26 9.82 -9.84
N ASN A 88 -20.70 9.91 -8.57
CA ASN A 88 -20.38 8.98 -7.45
C ASN A 88 -19.01 8.27 -7.59
N THR A 89 -17.94 9.04 -7.82
CA THR A 89 -16.71 8.47 -8.38
C THR A 89 -15.83 7.97 -7.26
N LEU A 90 -15.57 6.66 -7.25
CA LEU A 90 -14.59 6.04 -6.38
C LEU A 90 -13.18 6.19 -6.94
N CYS A 91 -12.29 6.72 -6.11
CA CYS A 91 -10.86 6.77 -6.31
C CYS A 91 -10.19 5.95 -5.20
N VAL A 92 -9.61 4.81 -5.52
CA VAL A 92 -8.91 3.96 -4.54
C VAL A 92 -7.43 3.89 -4.89
N TYR A 93 -6.61 4.56 -4.11
CA TYR A 93 -5.15 4.56 -4.29
C TYR A 93 -4.51 3.38 -3.55
N ALA A 94 -3.25 3.10 -3.88
CA ALA A 94 -2.44 2.08 -3.22
C ALA A 94 -3.00 0.64 -3.30
N CYS A 95 -3.61 0.30 -4.43
CA CYS A 95 -4.12 -1.02 -4.76
C CYS A 95 -3.02 -2.03 -5.18
N GLY A 96 -1.84 -1.95 -4.54
CA GLY A 96 -0.70 -2.83 -4.79
C GLY A 96 -0.18 -3.51 -3.52
N PHE A 97 0.93 -4.23 -3.68
CA PHE A 97 1.55 -5.01 -2.62
C PHE A 97 2.01 -4.20 -1.41
N ASP A 98 2.45 -2.96 -1.58
CA ASP A 98 2.92 -2.14 -0.44
C ASP A 98 1.82 -2.08 0.63
N CYS A 99 0.62 -1.64 0.23
CA CYS A 99 -0.43 -1.33 1.19
C CYS A 99 -1.48 -2.43 1.42
N ILE A 100 -1.92 -3.19 0.40
CA ILE A 100 -3.04 -4.13 0.56
C ILE A 100 -2.81 -5.22 1.62
N PRO A 101 -1.66 -5.95 1.64
CA PRO A 101 -1.42 -7.02 2.61
C PRO A 101 -1.55 -6.56 4.06
N ILE A 102 -1.13 -5.34 4.37
CA ILE A 102 -1.18 -4.80 5.72
C ILE A 102 -2.56 -4.18 5.98
N ASP A 103 -3.05 -3.29 5.11
CA ASP A 103 -4.29 -2.54 5.34
C ASP A 103 -5.52 -3.45 5.35
N LEU A 104 -5.69 -4.30 4.32
CA LEU A 104 -6.73 -5.34 4.35
C LEU A 104 -6.41 -6.46 5.32
N GLY A 105 -5.13 -6.72 5.62
CA GLY A 105 -4.73 -7.68 6.65
C GLY A 105 -5.25 -7.31 8.03
N VAL A 106 -5.19 -6.01 8.40
CA VAL A 106 -5.76 -5.49 9.66
C VAL A 106 -7.29 -5.63 9.66
N VAL A 107 -7.96 -5.34 8.54
CA VAL A 107 -9.42 -5.53 8.41
C VAL A 107 -9.79 -7.01 8.56
N PHE A 108 -9.07 -7.90 7.88
CA PHE A 108 -9.26 -9.34 7.95
C PHE A 108 -9.05 -9.87 9.37
N LEU A 109 -7.96 -9.48 10.02
CA LEU A 109 -7.64 -9.87 11.39
C LEU A 109 -8.75 -9.39 12.35
N ARG A 110 -9.21 -8.14 12.23
CA ARG A 110 -10.31 -7.60 13.04
C ARG A 110 -11.59 -8.41 12.87
N LYS A 111 -12.00 -8.72 11.64
CA LYS A 111 -13.22 -9.52 11.37
C LYS A 111 -13.18 -10.91 12.01
N ASN A 112 -11.98 -11.47 12.18
CA ASN A 112 -11.75 -12.79 12.77
C ASN A 112 -11.30 -12.73 14.24
N PHE A 113 -11.26 -11.54 14.83
CA PHE A 113 -10.99 -11.33 16.24
C PHE A 113 -12.31 -11.40 17.01
N LYS A 114 -12.45 -12.38 17.92
CA LYS A 114 -13.61 -12.46 18.80
C LYS A 114 -13.41 -11.33 19.82
N GLY A 115 -14.11 -10.21 19.66
CA GLY A 115 -13.99 -9.04 20.55
C GLY A 115 -13.29 -7.84 19.92
N THR A 116 -12.53 -7.10 20.71
CA THR A 116 -12.02 -5.77 20.35
C THR A 116 -10.52 -5.81 20.07
N LEU A 117 -10.12 -5.64 18.81
CA LEU A 117 -8.72 -5.54 18.41
C LEU A 117 -8.15 -4.15 18.78
N ASN A 118 -7.08 -4.09 19.57
CA ASN A 118 -6.44 -2.84 20.00
C ASN A 118 -5.31 -2.40 19.07
N SER A 119 -4.43 -3.33 18.74
CA SER A 119 -3.17 -3.02 18.08
C SER A 119 -2.69 -4.16 17.21
N VAL A 120 -1.96 -3.83 16.14
CA VAL A 120 -1.33 -4.78 15.23
C VAL A 120 0.12 -4.35 14.98
N GLU A 121 1.04 -5.28 15.19
CA GLU A 121 2.41 -5.17 14.66
C GLU A 121 2.48 -6.03 13.40
N SER A 122 2.78 -5.44 12.24
CA SER A 122 3.03 -6.18 11.01
C SER A 122 4.53 -6.40 10.79
N TYR A 123 4.88 -7.59 10.32
CA TYR A 123 6.25 -8.00 10.02
C TYR A 123 6.30 -8.51 8.59
N LEU A 124 6.87 -7.71 7.70
CA LEU A 124 7.08 -8.10 6.31
C LEU A 124 8.42 -8.83 6.18
N TYR A 125 8.36 -10.00 5.59
CA TYR A 125 9.51 -10.81 5.21
C TYR A 125 9.43 -11.13 3.71
N VAL A 126 10.50 -10.86 2.98
CA VAL A 126 10.65 -11.22 1.58
C VAL A 126 11.73 -12.28 1.48
N ARG A 127 11.38 -13.42 0.88
CA ARG A 127 12.32 -14.46 0.48
C ARG A 127 12.64 -14.23 -0.99
N GLU A 128 13.79 -13.63 -1.25
CA GLU A 128 14.26 -13.38 -2.62
C GLU A 128 14.60 -14.69 -3.33
N GLY A 129 14.30 -14.75 -4.62
CA GLY A 129 14.68 -15.87 -5.47
C GLY A 129 16.19 -15.91 -5.72
N GLU A 130 16.72 -17.11 -5.93
CA GLU A 130 18.13 -17.28 -6.30
C GLU A 130 18.32 -17.01 -7.80
N GLY A 131 18.91 -15.86 -8.14
CA GLY A 131 19.26 -15.52 -9.52
C GLY A 131 20.03 -14.20 -9.66
N PRO A 132 20.83 -14.05 -10.74
CA PRO A 132 21.46 -12.77 -11.06
C PRO A 132 20.40 -11.77 -11.54
N GLY A 133 20.58 -10.49 -11.18
CA GLY A 133 19.74 -9.39 -11.66
C GLY A 133 19.39 -8.39 -10.56
N ALA A 134 18.66 -7.35 -10.95
CA ALA A 134 18.05 -6.44 -9.98
C ALA A 134 16.93 -7.14 -9.21
N THR A 135 16.54 -6.57 -8.07
CA THR A 135 15.37 -6.99 -7.28
C THR A 135 14.24 -5.97 -7.37
N VAL A 136 14.54 -4.72 -7.72
CA VAL A 136 13.58 -3.62 -7.81
C VAL A 136 13.76 -2.82 -9.11
N ASN A 137 12.65 -2.34 -9.70
CA ASN A 137 12.67 -1.48 -10.88
C ASN A 137 13.02 -0.02 -10.55
N CYS A 138 13.68 0.68 -11.48
CA CYS A 138 14.04 2.10 -11.33
C CYS A 138 12.87 3.03 -11.00
N THR A 139 11.66 2.82 -11.54
CA THR A 139 10.52 3.72 -11.27
C THR A 139 10.11 3.69 -9.79
N SER A 140 10.19 2.52 -9.15
CA SER A 140 9.97 2.39 -7.70
C SER A 140 11.07 3.11 -6.92
N TYR A 141 12.32 3.02 -7.38
CA TYR A 141 13.45 3.71 -6.75
C TYR A 141 13.35 5.23 -6.86
N GLU A 142 12.97 5.75 -8.03
CA GLU A 142 12.69 7.18 -8.23
C GLU A 142 11.66 7.68 -7.22
N SER A 143 10.56 6.94 -7.07
CA SER A 143 9.48 7.24 -6.13
C SER A 143 10.00 7.32 -4.68
N ILE A 144 10.84 6.37 -4.25
CA ILE A 144 11.47 6.39 -2.92
C ILE A 144 12.38 7.61 -2.77
N MET A 145 13.23 7.92 -3.76
CA MET A 145 14.16 9.04 -3.66
C MET A 145 13.43 10.39 -3.58
N TYR A 146 12.34 10.55 -4.34
CA TYR A 146 11.49 11.75 -4.24
C TYR A 146 10.66 11.79 -2.97
N PHE A 147 10.22 10.64 -2.45
CA PHE A 147 9.55 10.57 -1.16
C PHE A 147 10.46 11.10 -0.04
N ILE A 148 11.69 10.59 0.04
CA ILE A 148 12.66 10.98 1.07
C ILE A 148 13.11 12.44 0.88
N GLY A 149 13.43 12.84 -0.35
CA GLY A 149 13.91 14.19 -0.66
C GLY A 149 12.87 15.30 -0.46
N ASN A 150 11.58 14.96 -0.34
CA ASN A 150 10.49 15.91 -0.14
C ASN A 150 9.61 15.52 1.06
N TYR A 151 10.22 14.95 2.10
CA TYR A 151 9.50 14.54 3.31
C TYR A 151 8.88 15.73 4.07
N GLY A 152 9.47 16.93 3.99
CA GLY A 152 8.91 18.14 4.61
C GLY A 152 7.50 18.47 4.14
N GLU A 153 7.23 18.36 2.82
CA GLU A 153 5.91 18.62 2.24
C GLU A 153 4.83 17.64 2.76
N LEU A 154 5.23 16.43 3.15
CA LEU A 154 4.32 15.44 3.71
C LEU A 154 3.75 15.91 5.05
N LEU A 155 4.57 16.55 5.89
CA LEU A 155 4.14 17.04 7.20
C LEU A 155 3.05 18.11 7.07
N ASP A 156 3.22 19.03 6.12
CA ASP A 156 2.23 20.08 5.83
C ASP A 156 0.91 19.50 5.31
N LEU A 157 0.98 18.53 4.40
CA LEU A 157 -0.22 17.85 3.88
C LEU A 157 -0.99 17.13 5.01
N ARG A 158 -0.27 16.42 5.88
CA ARG A 158 -0.88 15.72 7.02
C ARG A 158 -1.48 16.69 8.03
N ALA A 159 -0.84 17.83 8.30
CA ALA A 159 -1.38 18.85 9.19
C ALA A 159 -2.69 19.45 8.65
N LYS A 160 -2.79 19.66 7.33
CA LYS A 160 -4.00 20.15 6.66
C LYS A 160 -5.13 19.11 6.66
N LEU A 161 -4.82 17.84 6.37
CA LEU A 161 -5.80 16.75 6.35
C LEU A 161 -6.34 16.40 7.74
N TYR A 162 -5.48 16.46 8.74
CA TYR A 162 -5.76 15.94 10.08
C TYR A 162 -5.55 17.01 11.15
N PRO A 163 -6.31 18.13 11.11
CA PRO A 163 -6.20 19.18 12.12
C PRO A 163 -6.60 18.68 13.51
N LYS A 164 -7.44 17.65 13.57
CA LYS A 164 -7.79 16.91 14.79
C LYS A 164 -7.20 15.50 14.71
N LYS A 165 -6.31 15.17 15.64
CA LYS A 165 -5.77 13.81 15.79
C LYS A 165 -6.87 12.85 16.23
N LEU A 166 -6.71 11.57 15.91
CA LEU A 166 -7.52 10.52 16.53
C LEU A 166 -7.34 10.57 18.07
N PRO A 167 -8.35 10.17 18.85
CA PRO A 167 -8.20 10.06 20.30
C PRO A 167 -7.00 9.21 20.68
N ALA A 168 -6.41 9.47 21.85
CA ALA A 168 -5.41 8.58 22.40
C ALA A 168 -6.09 7.29 22.90
N PHE A 169 -5.49 6.13 22.60
CA PHE A 169 -6.06 4.83 22.93
C PHE A 169 -5.10 4.05 23.83
N LYS A 170 -5.63 3.54 24.95
CA LYS A 170 -4.88 2.66 25.86
C LYS A 170 -5.34 1.20 25.73
N PRO A 171 -4.42 0.23 25.87
CA PRO A 171 -2.97 0.41 26.01
C PRO A 171 -2.36 0.92 24.69
N GLU A 172 -1.36 1.80 24.82
CA GLU A 172 -0.64 2.36 23.68
C GLU A 172 0.21 1.27 23.02
N LEU A 173 0.34 1.33 21.69
CA LEU A 173 1.29 0.51 20.94
C LEU A 173 2.62 1.29 20.80
N PRO A 174 3.66 0.98 21.60
CA PRO A 174 4.92 1.68 21.49
C PRO A 174 5.60 1.37 20.16
N LEU A 175 6.07 2.41 19.49
CA LEU A 175 6.86 2.28 18.28
C LEU A 175 8.32 1.93 18.63
N LYS A 176 8.81 0.84 18.05
CA LYS A 176 10.20 0.39 18.21
C LYS A 176 11.05 0.99 17.10
N PHE A 177 11.68 2.13 17.40
CA PHE A 177 12.55 2.83 16.45
C PHE A 177 13.91 2.15 16.28
N ALA A 178 14.43 1.57 17.36
CA ALA A 178 15.66 0.79 17.33
C ALA A 178 15.42 -0.57 16.68
N PHE A 179 16.48 -1.13 16.10
CA PHE A 179 16.47 -2.53 15.70
C PHE A 179 16.23 -3.42 16.92
N PHE A 180 15.56 -4.54 16.72
CA PHE A 180 15.30 -5.51 17.78
C PHE A 180 15.18 -6.91 17.21
N GLU A 181 15.46 -7.91 18.04
CA GLU A 181 15.16 -9.29 17.73
C GLU A 181 13.71 -9.58 18.12
N ASN A 182 12.95 -10.16 17.20
CA ASN A 182 11.61 -10.64 17.48
C ASN A 182 11.68 -12.14 17.79
N GLU A 183 11.66 -12.47 19.09
CA GLU A 183 11.75 -13.86 19.58
C GLU A 183 10.66 -14.75 18.99
N PHE A 184 9.46 -14.23 18.78
CA PHE A 184 8.36 -15.01 18.22
C PHE A 184 8.58 -15.38 16.75
N LEU A 185 9.24 -14.53 15.98
CA LEU A 185 9.55 -14.79 14.58
C LEU A 185 10.95 -15.37 14.37
N ASN A 186 11.80 -15.37 15.42
CA ASN A 186 13.23 -15.66 15.34
C ASN A 186 13.95 -14.83 14.26
N ARG A 187 13.65 -13.52 14.20
CA ARG A 187 14.11 -12.61 13.14
C ARG A 187 14.53 -11.25 13.66
N TRP A 188 15.48 -10.63 12.97
CA TRP A 188 15.86 -9.24 13.19
C TRP A 188 14.85 -8.31 12.54
N CYS A 189 14.34 -7.33 13.30
CA CYS A 189 13.30 -6.41 12.87
C CYS A 189 13.76 -4.96 12.99
N ILE A 190 13.32 -4.13 12.05
CA ILE A 190 13.45 -2.67 12.08
C ILE A 190 12.16 -2.04 11.60
N ILE A 191 11.88 -0.81 12.05
CA ILE A 191 10.77 -0.01 11.52
C ILE A 191 10.83 0.04 9.99
N PHE A 192 9.71 -0.22 9.34
CA PHE A 192 9.57 -0.07 7.89
C PHE A 192 8.89 1.27 7.60
N PRO A 193 9.65 2.32 7.20
CA PRO A 193 9.10 3.64 6.94
C PRO A 193 8.40 3.67 5.58
N SER A 194 7.33 2.90 5.43
CA SER A 194 6.53 2.82 4.21
C SER A 194 5.21 3.56 4.33
N ALA A 195 4.56 3.74 3.18
CA ALA A 195 3.22 4.29 3.06
C ALA A 195 2.17 3.47 3.85
N ASP A 196 2.43 2.19 4.11
CA ASP A 196 1.47 1.22 4.64
C ASP A 196 0.92 1.60 6.00
N SER A 197 1.79 2.06 6.91
CA SER A 197 1.38 2.50 8.24
C SER A 197 0.39 3.68 8.15
N TRP A 198 0.58 4.55 7.17
CA TRP A 198 -0.28 5.69 6.95
C TRP A 198 -1.57 5.33 6.22
N THR A 199 -1.50 4.42 5.24
CA THR A 199 -2.69 3.85 4.60
C THR A 199 -3.59 3.18 5.63
N CYS A 200 -3.00 2.40 6.54
CA CYS A 200 -3.72 1.84 7.69
C CYS A 200 -4.34 2.95 8.55
N TYR A 201 -3.56 3.96 8.96
CA TYR A 201 -4.07 5.09 9.74
C TYR A 201 -5.31 5.74 9.09
N ARG A 202 -5.30 5.92 7.77
CA ARG A 202 -6.41 6.49 6.99
C ARG A 202 -7.63 5.58 7.02
N THR A 203 -7.45 4.28 6.82
CA THR A 203 -8.52 3.29 6.97
C THR A 203 -9.12 3.35 8.38
N GLN A 204 -8.28 3.34 9.42
CA GLN A 204 -8.74 3.37 10.80
C GLN A 204 -9.46 4.66 11.14
N ARG A 205 -9.00 5.79 10.62
CA ARG A 205 -9.68 7.09 10.77
C ARG A 205 -11.05 7.08 10.12
N TYR A 206 -11.16 6.62 8.87
CA TYR A 206 -12.44 6.49 8.19
C TYR A 206 -13.42 5.62 8.99
N MET A 207 -12.97 4.48 9.50
CA MET A 207 -13.78 3.58 10.32
C MET A 207 -14.26 4.24 11.62
N PHE A 208 -13.42 5.06 12.24
CA PHE A 208 -13.79 5.81 13.45
C PHE A 208 -14.79 6.94 13.17
N GLU A 209 -14.54 7.76 12.16
CA GLU A 209 -15.38 8.92 11.87
C GLU A 209 -16.76 8.50 11.34
N THR A 210 -16.79 7.53 10.43
CA THR A 210 -18.00 7.08 9.74
C THR A 210 -18.76 5.99 10.49
N HIS A 211 -18.05 4.97 10.98
CA HIS A 211 -18.68 3.77 11.56
C HIS A 211 -18.60 3.72 13.09
N LYS A 212 -18.02 4.75 13.73
CA LYS A 212 -17.77 4.79 15.18
C LYS A 212 -17.03 3.55 15.67
N GLN A 213 -16.16 2.97 14.84
CA GLN A 213 -15.34 1.83 15.24
C GLN A 213 -14.06 2.33 15.91
N ARG A 214 -13.64 1.67 16.99
CA ARG A 214 -12.35 1.95 17.62
C ARG A 214 -11.19 1.72 16.62
N PRO A 215 -10.31 2.72 16.39
CA PRO A 215 -9.09 2.56 15.62
C PRO A 215 -8.18 1.46 16.18
N VAL A 216 -7.64 0.65 15.28
CA VAL A 216 -6.52 -0.25 15.62
C VAL A 216 -5.22 0.51 15.44
N GLN A 217 -4.35 0.47 16.44
CA GLN A 217 -3.00 1.04 16.35
C GLN A 217 -2.12 0.10 15.50
N VAL A 218 -1.41 0.61 14.49
CA VAL A 218 -0.63 -0.23 13.55
C VAL A 218 0.81 0.25 13.48
N ASN A 219 1.75 -0.65 13.74
CA ASN A 219 3.18 -0.46 13.49
C ASN A 219 3.65 -1.48 12.45
N CYS A 220 4.45 -1.02 11.48
CA CYS A 220 4.97 -1.87 10.41
C CYS A 220 6.48 -2.05 10.55
N TYR A 221 6.94 -3.30 10.42
CA TYR A 221 8.34 -3.69 10.53
C TYR A 221 8.76 -4.55 9.35
N MET A 222 10.03 -4.41 8.96
CA MET A 222 10.71 -5.30 8.02
C MET A 222 11.50 -6.34 8.83
N ALA A 223 11.42 -7.60 8.45
CA ALA A 223 12.05 -8.72 9.13
C ALA A 223 13.13 -9.38 8.27
N TYR A 224 14.27 -9.72 8.88
CA TYR A 224 15.46 -10.28 8.23
C TYR A 224 15.93 -11.57 8.91
N ASN A 225 16.37 -12.55 8.12
CA ASN A 225 16.98 -13.80 8.64
C ASN A 225 18.40 -13.60 9.18
N SER A 226 19.14 -12.65 8.60
CA SER A 226 20.57 -12.49 8.84
C SER A 226 20.85 -11.09 9.36
N PHE A 227 21.53 -11.01 10.50
CA PHE A 227 22.00 -9.76 11.06
C PHE A 227 22.92 -9.02 10.08
N LEU A 228 23.75 -9.74 9.32
CA LEU A 228 24.62 -9.14 8.32
C LEU A 228 23.82 -8.51 7.17
N HIS A 229 22.82 -9.23 6.64
CA HIS A 229 21.97 -8.70 5.57
C HIS A 229 21.18 -7.47 6.03
N PHE A 230 20.72 -7.48 7.29
CA PHE A 230 20.13 -6.32 7.94
C PHE A 230 21.10 -5.12 7.98
N ILE A 231 22.34 -5.30 8.45
CA ILE A 231 23.33 -4.20 8.53
C ILE A 231 23.62 -3.62 7.14
N VAL A 232 23.78 -4.48 6.13
CA VAL A 232 24.09 -4.04 4.76
C VAL A 232 22.94 -3.22 4.17
N THR A 233 21.70 -3.69 4.29
CA THR A 233 20.51 -2.97 3.82
C THR A 233 20.26 -1.68 4.61
N GLY A 234 20.58 -1.65 5.91
CA GLY A 234 20.51 -0.46 6.74
C GLY A 234 21.51 0.64 6.33
N ILE A 235 22.78 0.29 6.12
CA ILE A 235 23.80 1.22 5.61
C ILE A 235 23.38 1.77 4.26
N PHE A 236 22.87 0.89 3.39
CA PHE A 236 22.35 1.26 2.08
C PHE A 236 21.26 2.33 2.17
N ALA A 237 20.25 2.09 3.01
CA ALA A 237 19.14 3.01 3.20
C ALA A 237 19.61 4.37 3.73
N ILE A 238 20.55 4.41 4.68
CA ILE A 238 21.08 5.65 5.25
C ILE A 238 21.85 6.47 4.19
N VAL A 239 22.71 5.82 3.40
CA VAL A 239 23.45 6.50 2.32
C VAL A 239 22.49 7.12 1.31
N ASN A 240 21.51 6.34 0.85
CA ASN A 240 20.48 6.84 -0.09
C ASN A 240 19.66 7.97 0.52
N MET A 241 19.31 7.87 1.81
CA MET A 241 18.57 8.92 2.52
C MET A 241 19.35 10.24 2.51
N ILE A 242 20.63 10.23 2.88
CA ILE A 242 21.48 11.43 2.90
C ILE A 242 21.64 12.00 1.49
N PHE A 243 21.97 11.15 0.51
CA PHE A 243 22.25 11.58 -0.86
C PHE A 243 21.00 12.08 -1.57
N SER A 244 19.80 11.59 -1.21
CA SER A 244 18.55 12.09 -1.77
C SER A 244 18.24 13.54 -1.37
N GLN A 245 18.82 14.06 -0.27
CA GLN A 245 18.53 15.42 0.20
C GLN A 245 19.08 16.50 -0.74
N PHE A 246 20.23 16.27 -1.39
CA PHE A 246 20.85 17.26 -2.27
C PHE A 246 20.53 17.00 -3.74
N SER A 247 20.17 18.04 -4.49
CA SER A 247 19.72 17.93 -5.89
C SER A 247 20.74 17.23 -6.80
N VAL A 248 22.04 17.54 -6.65
CA VAL A 248 23.12 16.97 -7.46
C VAL A 248 23.31 15.48 -7.16
N THR A 249 23.39 15.09 -5.88
CA THR A 249 23.56 13.69 -5.49
C THR A 249 22.30 12.88 -5.79
N ARG A 250 21.10 13.45 -5.63
CA ARG A 250 19.84 12.84 -6.07
C ARG A 250 19.86 12.59 -7.57
N TYR A 251 20.28 13.55 -8.39
CA TYR A 251 20.43 13.35 -9.82
C TYR A 251 21.37 12.19 -10.15
N LEU A 252 22.50 12.05 -9.43
CA LEU A 252 23.43 10.94 -9.62
C LEU A 252 22.83 9.58 -9.21
N LEU A 253 22.11 9.52 -8.08
CA LEU A 253 21.38 8.32 -7.65
C LEU A 253 20.40 7.86 -8.74
N LEU A 254 19.62 8.80 -9.30
CA LEU A 254 18.62 8.50 -10.33
C LEU A 254 19.23 8.16 -11.69
N LYS A 255 20.37 8.78 -12.04
CA LYS A 255 21.06 8.53 -13.32
C LYS A 255 21.84 7.21 -13.33
N PHE A 256 22.40 6.81 -12.19
CA PHE A 256 23.24 5.62 -12.07
C PHE A 256 22.74 4.66 -10.97
N PRO A 257 21.45 4.25 -10.99
CA PRO A 257 20.85 3.48 -9.91
C PRO A 257 21.55 2.14 -9.71
N ARG A 258 21.94 1.46 -10.80
CA ARG A 258 22.67 0.18 -10.74
C ARG A 258 24.00 0.29 -9.98
N PHE A 259 24.74 1.39 -10.16
CA PHE A 259 26.00 1.63 -9.47
C PHE A 259 25.77 1.89 -7.99
N PHE A 260 24.87 2.84 -7.69
CA PHE A 260 24.57 3.22 -6.32
C PHE A 260 23.80 2.17 -5.54
N THR A 261 23.28 1.12 -6.19
CA THR A 261 22.53 0.01 -5.57
C THR A 261 23.25 -1.32 -5.64
N CYS A 262 24.52 -1.33 -6.06
CA CYS A 262 25.30 -2.56 -6.26
C CYS A 262 24.57 -3.61 -7.12
N GLY A 263 23.79 -3.16 -8.09
CA GLY A 263 23.02 -4.03 -8.99
C GLY A 263 21.61 -4.38 -8.53
N MET A 264 21.19 -4.02 -7.30
CA MET A 264 19.84 -4.33 -6.79
C MET A 264 18.73 -3.60 -7.55
N ILE A 265 19.03 -2.48 -8.21
CA ILE A 265 18.05 -1.69 -8.94
C ILE A 265 18.50 -1.49 -10.39
N SER A 266 17.58 -1.73 -11.33
CA SER A 266 17.80 -1.51 -12.75
C SER A 266 16.52 -1.12 -13.48
N HIS A 267 16.66 -0.59 -14.68
CA HIS A 267 15.51 -0.29 -15.56
C HIS A 267 14.85 -1.57 -16.08
N GLU A 268 15.61 -2.66 -16.20
CA GLU A 268 15.13 -3.96 -16.65
C GLU A 268 14.32 -4.69 -15.55
N GLY A 269 14.55 -4.35 -14.27
CA GLY A 269 13.94 -5.04 -13.14
C GLY A 269 14.53 -6.43 -12.87
N PRO A 270 13.87 -7.24 -12.03
CA PRO A 270 14.27 -8.61 -11.77
C PRO A 270 14.08 -9.53 -12.98
N SER A 271 14.87 -10.60 -13.03
CA SER A 271 14.70 -11.64 -14.05
C SER A 271 13.47 -12.49 -13.74
N GLU A 272 12.82 -13.04 -14.77
CA GLU A 272 11.62 -13.90 -14.64
C GLU A 272 11.86 -15.08 -13.69
N LYS A 273 13.04 -15.70 -13.73
CA LYS A 273 13.42 -16.76 -12.78
C LYS A 273 13.49 -16.26 -11.33
N ASN A 274 14.06 -15.06 -11.11
CA ASN A 274 14.12 -14.48 -9.77
C ASN A 274 12.70 -14.15 -9.26
N GLU A 275 11.90 -13.55 -10.14
CA GLU A 275 10.49 -13.24 -9.89
C GLU A 275 9.67 -14.47 -9.47
N GLU A 276 9.75 -15.57 -10.23
CA GLU A 276 9.01 -16.81 -9.95
C GLU A 276 9.38 -17.47 -8.62
N ASN A 277 10.62 -17.25 -8.17
CA ASN A 277 11.17 -17.83 -6.93
C ASN A 277 11.19 -16.84 -5.76
N THR A 278 10.61 -15.65 -5.93
CA THR A 278 10.47 -14.66 -4.87
C THR A 278 9.11 -14.82 -4.18
N PHE A 279 9.12 -14.81 -2.85
CA PHE A 279 7.93 -14.96 -2.02
C PHE A 279 7.88 -13.89 -0.95
N PHE A 280 6.69 -13.55 -0.47
CA PHE A 280 6.53 -12.67 0.67
C PHE A 280 5.61 -13.27 1.72
N ASP A 281 5.89 -12.92 2.97
CA ASP A 281 5.05 -13.16 4.13
C ASP A 281 4.89 -11.85 4.90
N THR A 282 3.66 -11.40 5.08
CA THR A 282 3.30 -10.32 6.00
C THR A 282 2.61 -10.94 7.21
N VAL A 283 3.31 -11.08 8.33
CA VAL A 283 2.74 -11.60 9.58
C VAL A 283 2.16 -10.44 10.37
N LEU A 284 0.86 -10.49 10.67
CA LEU A 284 0.16 -9.51 11.49
C LEU A 284 -0.07 -10.09 12.89
N VAL A 285 0.57 -9.50 13.88
CA VAL A 285 0.39 -9.87 15.28
C VAL A 285 -0.59 -8.90 15.94
N GLY A 286 -1.84 -9.34 16.06
CA GLY A 286 -2.91 -8.61 16.74
C GLY A 286 -2.92 -8.85 18.24
N LYS A 287 -3.20 -7.78 18.98
CA LYS A 287 -3.50 -7.82 20.40
C LYS A 287 -4.82 -7.09 20.63
N GLY A 288 -5.73 -7.71 21.36
CA GLY A 288 -7.07 -7.20 21.66
C GLY A 288 -7.69 -7.92 22.83
N TRP A 289 -9.01 -7.86 23.01
CA TRP A 289 -9.73 -8.51 24.11
C TRP A 289 -10.89 -9.33 23.60
N ASP A 290 -11.26 -10.39 24.32
CA ASP A 290 -12.33 -11.30 23.90
C ASP A 290 -13.73 -10.63 23.93
N GLU A 291 -13.87 -9.53 24.65
CA GLU A 291 -15.13 -8.78 24.77
C GLU A 291 -15.34 -7.83 23.58
N ILE A 292 -16.56 -7.85 23.01
CA ILE A 292 -17.01 -6.89 22.00
C ILE A 292 -17.43 -5.61 22.72
N GLN A 293 -16.78 -4.50 22.40
CA GLN A 293 -17.06 -3.22 23.05
C GLN A 293 -17.88 -2.28 22.18
N SER A 294 -18.94 -1.73 22.77
CA SER A 294 -19.83 -0.76 22.13
C SER A 294 -19.29 0.67 22.19
N GLU A 295 -18.45 1.00 23.18
CA GLU A 295 -17.85 2.33 23.31
C GLU A 295 -16.45 2.41 22.67
N PRO A 296 -16.23 3.29 21.67
CA PRO A 296 -14.96 3.33 20.94
C PRO A 296 -13.75 3.77 21.80
N THR A 297 -14.00 4.47 22.89
CA THR A 297 -12.99 5.08 23.78
C THR A 297 -12.69 4.29 25.06
N TYR A 298 -13.28 3.09 25.23
CA TYR A 298 -13.08 2.24 26.40
C TYR A 298 -11.59 1.80 26.60
N GLN A 299 -11.15 1.53 27.84
CA GLN A 299 -9.76 1.14 28.19
C GLN A 299 -9.70 -0.19 28.99
N PHE A 300 -8.75 -1.09 28.69
CA PHE A 300 -8.55 -2.38 29.40
C PHE A 300 -7.07 -2.68 29.74
N ASP A 301 -6.87 -3.65 30.65
CA ASP A 301 -5.61 -4.33 30.97
C ASP A 301 -5.25 -5.46 29.97
N THR A 302 -4.10 -6.12 30.14
CA THR A 302 -3.34 -6.87 29.12
C THR A 302 -4.14 -7.73 28.12
N PRO A 303 -3.99 -7.50 26.80
CA PRO A 303 -4.80 -8.13 25.75
C PRO A 303 -4.39 -9.57 25.33
N PRO A 304 -5.33 -10.51 25.10
CA PRO A 304 -5.08 -11.72 24.30
C PRO A 304 -4.52 -11.43 22.89
N ARG A 305 -3.75 -12.38 22.39
CA ARG A 305 -2.99 -12.29 21.13
C ARG A 305 -3.63 -13.16 20.05
N LYS A 306 -3.81 -12.62 18.83
CA LYS A 306 -4.15 -13.37 17.61
C LYS A 306 -3.19 -13.07 16.48
N ILE A 307 -3.00 -14.02 15.58
CA ILE A 307 -2.06 -13.89 14.47
C ILE A 307 -2.83 -14.08 13.15
N ALA A 308 -2.55 -13.21 12.19
CA ALA A 308 -2.89 -13.43 10.79
C ALA A 308 -1.62 -13.39 9.94
N LYS A 309 -1.68 -13.98 8.76
CA LYS A 309 -0.62 -13.88 7.75
C LYS A 309 -1.22 -13.62 6.39
N VAL A 310 -0.61 -12.70 5.66
CA VAL A 310 -0.84 -12.51 4.23
C VAL A 310 0.40 -12.95 3.48
N SER A 311 0.26 -13.90 2.55
CA SER A 311 1.39 -14.44 1.79
C SER A 311 1.10 -14.54 0.30
N GLY A 312 2.16 -14.60 -0.49
CA GLY A 312 2.04 -14.75 -1.93
C GLY A 312 3.39 -14.86 -2.62
N LYS A 313 3.32 -14.99 -3.95
CA LYS A 313 4.48 -15.02 -4.83
C LYS A 313 4.69 -13.67 -5.49
N ASN A 314 5.95 -13.29 -5.67
CA ASN A 314 6.38 -12.09 -6.37
C ASN A 314 5.60 -10.83 -5.95
N PRO A 315 6.02 -10.16 -4.87
CA PRO A 315 5.31 -9.02 -4.33
C PRO A 315 5.14 -7.88 -5.36
N ALA A 316 6.20 -7.56 -6.10
CA ALA A 316 6.25 -6.37 -6.94
C ALA A 316 5.42 -6.50 -8.24
N TYR A 317 5.35 -7.69 -8.83
CA TYR A 317 4.65 -7.90 -10.10
C TYR A 317 3.42 -8.76 -9.94
N ARG A 318 3.58 -10.07 -9.68
CA ARG A 318 2.46 -11.01 -9.74
C ARG A 318 1.37 -10.69 -8.71
N ALA A 319 1.75 -10.55 -7.45
CA ALA A 319 0.80 -10.23 -6.39
C ALA A 319 0.19 -8.84 -6.58
N THR A 320 0.98 -7.84 -6.95
CA THR A 320 0.51 -6.49 -7.26
C THR A 320 -0.50 -6.49 -8.42
N CYS A 321 -0.23 -7.18 -9.52
CA CYS A 321 -1.17 -7.30 -10.65
C CYS A 321 -2.50 -7.94 -10.22
N ILE A 322 -2.45 -9.00 -9.41
CA ILE A 322 -3.64 -9.67 -8.88
C ILE A 322 -4.44 -8.70 -8.00
N MET A 323 -3.78 -8.05 -7.04
CA MET A 323 -4.39 -7.06 -6.16
C MET A 323 -5.01 -5.90 -6.93
N PHE A 324 -4.31 -5.42 -7.96
CA PHE A 324 -4.73 -4.28 -8.75
C PHE A 324 -5.97 -4.59 -9.60
N VAL A 325 -5.96 -5.73 -10.29
CA VAL A 325 -7.12 -6.20 -11.08
C VAL A 325 -8.30 -6.51 -10.18
N VAL A 326 -8.09 -7.19 -9.04
CA VAL A 326 -9.18 -7.48 -8.10
C VAL A 326 -9.77 -6.18 -7.54
N SER A 327 -8.95 -5.17 -7.24
CA SER A 327 -9.43 -3.86 -6.79
C SER A 327 -10.37 -3.20 -7.81
N ALA A 328 -9.98 -3.20 -9.08
CA ALA A 328 -10.82 -2.68 -10.16
C ALA A 328 -12.14 -3.47 -10.29
N LEU A 329 -12.07 -4.80 -10.19
CA LEU A 329 -13.25 -5.65 -10.21
C LEU A 329 -14.20 -5.36 -9.03
N MET A 330 -13.68 -5.13 -7.82
CA MET A 330 -14.50 -4.78 -6.65
C MET A 330 -15.29 -3.50 -6.86
N ILE A 331 -14.65 -2.48 -7.44
CA ILE A 331 -15.35 -1.23 -7.77
C ILE A 331 -16.46 -1.48 -8.79
N LEU A 332 -16.19 -2.28 -9.83
CA LEU A 332 -17.16 -2.51 -10.90
C LEU A 332 -18.32 -3.42 -10.52
N THR A 333 -18.09 -4.42 -9.65
CA THR A 333 -19.07 -5.48 -9.37
C THR A 333 -19.68 -5.42 -7.98
N GLU A 334 -19.06 -4.73 -7.03
CA GLU A 334 -19.48 -4.67 -5.61
C GLU A 334 -19.51 -3.24 -5.06
N SER A 335 -19.71 -2.24 -5.91
CA SER A 335 -19.82 -0.82 -5.51
C SER A 335 -20.87 -0.56 -4.43
N ASN A 336 -21.93 -1.39 -4.36
CA ASN A 336 -22.96 -1.32 -3.33
C ASN A 336 -22.47 -1.70 -1.92
N LYS A 337 -21.30 -2.35 -1.80
CA LYS A 337 -20.65 -2.69 -0.52
C LYS A 337 -19.52 -1.73 -0.15
N MET A 338 -19.27 -0.72 -0.99
CA MET A 338 -18.22 0.28 -0.81
C MET A 338 -18.78 1.57 -0.17
N PRO A 339 -17.93 2.52 0.27
CA PRO A 339 -18.40 3.81 0.79
C PRO A 339 -19.35 4.51 -0.20
N PRO A 340 -20.56 4.92 0.25
CA PRO A 340 -21.55 5.50 -0.64
C PRO A 340 -21.16 6.92 -1.08
N GLY A 341 -21.60 7.30 -2.28
CA GLY A 341 -21.48 8.68 -2.77
C GLY A 341 -20.13 9.03 -3.41
N GLY A 342 -19.21 8.08 -3.60
CA GLY A 342 -17.88 8.35 -4.15
C GLY A 342 -16.88 8.80 -3.08
N GLY A 343 -15.71 9.28 -3.51
CA GLY A 343 -14.63 9.71 -2.63
C GLY A 343 -13.29 9.06 -2.92
N CYS A 344 -12.25 9.55 -2.25
CA CYS A 344 -10.89 9.01 -2.32
C CYS A 344 -10.58 8.19 -1.06
N TYR A 345 -10.28 6.89 -1.20
CA TYR A 345 -10.17 5.95 -0.08
C TYR A 345 -8.91 5.08 -0.14
N PRO A 346 -8.35 4.68 1.02
CA PRO A 346 -7.39 3.59 1.07
C PRO A 346 -8.11 2.24 0.85
N PRO A 347 -7.38 1.17 0.45
CA PRO A 347 -7.98 -0.13 0.14
C PRO A 347 -8.80 -0.71 1.30
N GLY A 348 -8.30 -0.61 2.53
CA GLY A 348 -8.95 -1.13 3.73
C GLY A 348 -10.24 -0.40 4.09
N ALA A 349 -10.40 0.87 3.73
CA ALA A 349 -11.67 1.60 3.85
C ALA A 349 -12.63 1.25 2.71
N ALA A 350 -12.11 1.19 1.48
CA ALA A 350 -12.90 0.99 0.28
C ALA A 350 -13.48 -0.43 0.19
N PHE A 351 -12.66 -1.44 0.48
CA PHE A 351 -12.95 -2.85 0.23
C PHE A 351 -13.29 -3.63 1.49
N ALA A 352 -13.45 -2.95 2.63
CA ALA A 352 -13.65 -3.60 3.93
C ALA A 352 -14.80 -4.62 3.92
N ASN A 353 -15.87 -4.35 3.17
CA ASN A 353 -17.09 -5.15 3.14
C ASN A 353 -17.30 -5.92 1.82
N THR A 354 -16.33 -5.89 0.91
CA THR A 354 -16.41 -6.60 -0.39
C THR A 354 -15.87 -8.02 -0.25
N SER A 355 -16.04 -8.83 -1.32
CA SER A 355 -15.44 -10.18 -1.41
C SER A 355 -13.94 -10.19 -1.80
N MET A 356 -13.23 -9.06 -1.62
CA MET A 356 -11.86 -8.91 -2.08
C MET A 356 -10.92 -9.95 -1.48
N VAL A 357 -11.02 -10.21 -0.17
CA VAL A 357 -10.15 -11.18 0.52
C VAL A 357 -10.39 -12.59 -0.02
N GLU A 358 -11.65 -12.97 -0.24
CA GLU A 358 -12.03 -14.26 -0.80
C GLU A 358 -11.47 -14.42 -2.22
N LYS A 359 -11.56 -13.38 -3.05
CA LYS A 359 -10.99 -13.41 -4.42
C LYS A 359 -9.47 -13.45 -4.43
N LEU A 360 -8.80 -12.67 -3.58
CA LEU A 360 -7.35 -12.74 -3.43
C LEU A 360 -6.91 -14.14 -3.00
N ASN A 361 -7.63 -14.75 -2.05
CA ASN A 361 -7.40 -16.13 -1.63
C ASN A 361 -7.55 -17.12 -2.78
N MET A 362 -8.47 -16.91 -3.72
CA MET A 362 -8.57 -17.73 -4.92
C MET A 362 -7.40 -17.54 -5.89
N HIS A 363 -6.70 -16.40 -5.83
CA HIS A 363 -5.64 -16.00 -6.77
C HIS A 363 -4.27 -15.82 -6.07
N GLU A 364 -3.81 -16.84 -5.34
CA GLU A 364 -2.42 -16.93 -4.82
C GLU A 364 -1.95 -15.83 -3.84
N VAL A 365 -2.84 -14.93 -3.42
CA VAL A 365 -2.60 -13.98 -2.33
C VAL A 365 -3.41 -14.45 -1.13
N LYS A 366 -2.77 -15.18 -0.20
CA LYS A 366 -3.43 -15.93 0.85
C LYS A 366 -3.49 -15.14 2.16
N PHE A 367 -4.69 -14.95 2.69
CA PHE A 367 -5.01 -14.41 4.02
C PHE A 367 -5.41 -15.57 4.93
N GLU A 368 -4.63 -15.79 5.98
CA GLU A 368 -4.76 -16.94 6.88
C GLU A 368 -4.77 -16.48 8.34
N MET A 369 -5.64 -17.10 9.15
CA MET A 369 -5.66 -16.94 10.61
C MET A 369 -4.86 -18.06 11.26
N ASP A 370 -4.17 -17.72 12.36
CA ASP A 370 -3.35 -18.64 13.16
C ASP A 370 -2.45 -19.55 12.31
N PRO A 371 -1.66 -18.96 11.39
CA PRO A 371 -0.82 -19.70 10.45
C PRO A 371 0.26 -20.47 11.21
N LYS A 372 0.69 -21.61 10.66
CA LYS A 372 1.96 -22.22 11.06
C LYS A 372 3.08 -21.29 10.61
N ILE A 373 3.72 -20.61 11.56
CA ILE A 373 4.90 -19.80 11.26
C ILE A 373 6.07 -20.76 11.16
N LEU A 374 6.56 -20.94 9.94
CA LEU A 374 7.84 -21.59 9.69
C LEU A 374 8.90 -20.61 10.20
N LEU A 375 9.50 -20.95 11.34
CA LEU A 375 10.61 -20.21 11.95
C LEU A 375 11.79 -20.13 10.98
#